data_AF-Q16X35-F1
#
_entry.id   AF-Q16X35-F1
#
_cell.length_a   1.000
_cell.length_b   1.000
_cell.length_c   1.000
_cell.angle_alpha   90.00
_cell.angle_beta   90.00
_cell.angle_gamma   90.00
#
_symmetry.space_group_name_H-M   'P 1'
#
loop_
_entity.id
_entity.type
_entity.pdbx_description
1 polymer ?
#
loop_
_entity_poly.entity_id
_entity_poly.type
_entity_poly.pdbx_seq_one_letter_code
_entity_poly.pdbx_strand_id
1 'polypeptide(L)'
;MDHESYQMSIIALLACLAIVVVVAEEHHSHPKYKFEYGVKDEHTHDHKSQWEHRDGDVVKGQYTVDEADGTHRVVDYSSDHKGGFQAHVQRSGHAHHPHGESYANIDQHH
;
A
#
# COMPACT_ATOMS: atom_id res chain seq x y z
N MET A 1 41.22 2.33 46.01
CA MET A 1 40.42 3.21 45.14
C MET A 1 40.26 4.52 45.87
N ASP A 2 40.90 5.55 45.36
CA ASP A 2 40.93 6.90 45.90
C ASP A 2 39.71 7.71 45.44
N HIS A 3 39.37 8.75 46.21
CA HIS A 3 38.22 9.61 45.97
C HIS A 3 38.27 10.30 44.60
N GLU A 4 39.47 10.61 44.12
CA GLU A 4 39.72 11.18 42.79
C GLU A 4 39.31 10.20 41.68
N SER A 5 39.69 8.92 41.78
CA SER A 5 39.30 7.90 40.79
C SER A 5 37.78 7.68 40.74
N TYR A 6 37.10 7.74 41.89
CA TYR A 6 35.63 7.64 41.94
C TYR A 6 34.96 8.85 41.28
N GLN A 7 35.47 10.05 41.54
CA GLN A 7 34.96 11.27 40.94
C GLN A 7 35.11 11.27 39.42
N MET A 8 36.27 10.83 38.91
CA MET A 8 36.51 10.73 37.47
C MET A 8 35.62 9.67 36.80
N SER A 9 35.36 8.55 37.48
CA SER A 9 34.43 7.53 37.00
C SER A 9 32.99 8.03 36.91
N ILE A 10 32.52 8.77 37.92
CA ILE A 10 31.17 9.36 37.93
C ILE A 10 31.02 10.39 36.81
N ILE A 11 32.00 11.28 36.64
CA ILE A 11 31.99 12.30 35.57
C ILE A 11 31.98 11.63 34.20
N ALA A 12 32.79 10.59 33.98
CA ALA A 12 32.80 9.86 32.72
C ALA A 12 31.46 9.19 32.44
N LEU A 13 30.82 8.59 33.46
CA LEU A 13 29.54 7.91 33.31
C LEU A 13 28.39 8.89 33.04
N LEU A 14 28.39 10.05 33.70
CA LEU A 14 27.42 11.14 33.45
C LEU A 14 27.63 11.78 32.07
N ALA A 15 28.88 11.99 31.65
CA ALA A 15 29.20 12.50 30.32
C ALA A 15 28.75 11.51 29.23
N CYS A 16 29.03 10.21 29.41
CA CYS A 16 28.55 9.16 28.52
C CYS A 16 27.03 9.11 28.45
N LEU A 17 26.33 9.18 29.60
CA LEU A 17 24.87 9.19 29.64
C LEU A 17 24.28 10.43 28.93
N ALA A 18 24.85 11.61 29.17
CA ALA A 18 24.43 12.84 28.50
C ALA A 18 24.64 12.75 26.97
N ILE A 19 25.79 12.22 26.52
CA ILE A 19 26.05 12.00 25.09
C ILE A 19 25.03 11.02 24.49
N VAL A 20 24.74 9.89 25.17
CA VAL A 20 23.73 8.92 24.71
C VAL A 20 22.34 9.52 24.61
N VAL A 21 21.93 10.34 25.59
CA VAL A 21 20.62 11.03 25.58
C VAL A 21 20.53 12.05 24.45
N VAL A 22 21.60 12.81 24.17
CA VAL A 22 21.62 13.82 23.09
C VAL A 22 21.61 13.19 21.70
N VAL A 23 22.14 11.98 21.53
CA VAL A 23 22.15 11.27 20.24
C VAL A 23 20.78 10.66 19.89
N ALA A 24 19.87 10.50 20.87
CA ALA A 24 18.56 9.87 20.70
C ALA A 24 17.45 10.84 20.22
N GLU A 25 17.73 11.75 19.28
CA GLU A 25 16.66 12.52 18.64
C GLU A 25 15.88 11.65 17.64
N GLU A 26 14.61 11.37 17.95
CA GLU A 26 13.69 10.70 17.03
C GLU A 26 13.43 11.57 15.79
N HIS A 27 13.91 11.10 14.64
CA HIS A 27 13.57 11.66 13.34
C HIS A 27 12.10 11.35 13.00
N HIS A 28 11.18 12.21 13.42
CA HIS A 28 9.76 12.10 13.02
C HIS A 28 9.60 12.58 11.57
N SER A 29 9.62 11.65 10.62
CA SER A 29 9.28 11.95 9.22
C SER A 29 7.76 11.95 9.02
N HIS A 30 7.23 12.94 8.30
CA HIS A 30 5.83 13.00 7.88
C HIS A 30 5.71 12.73 6.38
N PRO A 31 5.67 11.44 5.95
CA PRO A 31 5.72 11.09 4.54
C PRO A 31 4.49 11.62 3.79
N LYS A 32 4.72 12.25 2.64
CA LYS A 32 3.65 12.83 1.82
C LYS A 32 3.93 12.62 0.33
N TYR A 33 2.93 12.13 -0.39
CA TYR A 33 2.97 12.07 -1.84
C TYR A 33 1.57 12.14 -2.43
N LYS A 34 1.53 12.42 -3.74
CA LYS A 34 0.34 12.28 -4.57
C LYS A 34 0.79 11.82 -5.95
N PHE A 35 0.11 10.83 -6.51
CA PHE A 35 0.30 10.41 -7.88
C PHE A 35 -1.03 10.04 -8.53
N GLU A 36 -1.05 10.09 -9.85
CA GLU A 36 -2.16 9.61 -10.67
C GLU A 36 -1.63 9.12 -12.01
N TYR A 37 -2.29 8.12 -12.58
CA TYR A 37 -2.04 7.65 -13.94
C TYR A 37 -3.31 7.05 -14.54
N GLY A 38 -3.33 6.90 -15.86
CA GLY A 38 -4.40 6.20 -16.55
C GLY A 38 -3.97 5.71 -17.92
N VAL A 39 -4.66 4.67 -18.40
CA VAL A 39 -4.54 4.15 -19.76
C VAL A 39 -5.91 4.28 -20.41
N LYS A 40 -5.92 4.79 -21.63
CA LYS A 40 -7.09 4.81 -22.50
C LYS A 40 -6.66 4.42 -23.90
N ASP A 41 -6.70 3.12 -24.19
CA ASP A 41 -6.34 2.57 -25.49
C ASP A 41 -7.54 1.89 -26.15
N GLU A 42 -8.08 2.55 -27.17
CA GLU A 42 -9.23 2.06 -27.95
C GLU A 42 -8.88 0.82 -28.81
N HIS A 43 -7.60 0.56 -29.09
CA HIS A 43 -7.21 -0.60 -29.89
C HIS A 43 -7.19 -1.88 -29.04
N THR A 44 -6.55 -1.82 -27.87
CA THR A 44 -6.50 -2.95 -26.94
C THR A 44 -7.71 -3.03 -26.01
N HIS A 45 -8.52 -1.98 -25.97
CA HIS A 45 -9.61 -1.77 -25.01
C HIS A 45 -9.10 -1.72 -23.55
N ASP A 46 -7.82 -1.36 -23.35
CA ASP A 46 -7.29 -1.15 -22.01
C ASP A 46 -7.68 0.23 -21.50
N HIS A 47 -8.73 0.26 -20.68
CA HIS A 47 -9.20 1.45 -19.97
C HIS A 47 -9.04 1.25 -18.46
N LYS A 48 -8.16 2.06 -17.87
CA LYS A 48 -7.93 2.06 -16.42
C LYS A 48 -7.46 3.42 -15.92
N SER A 49 -7.71 3.69 -14.65
CA SER A 49 -7.15 4.86 -13.97
C SER A 49 -6.78 4.52 -12.54
N GLN A 50 -5.82 5.25 -11.96
CA GLN A 50 -5.50 5.17 -10.54
C GLN A 50 -5.05 6.52 -10.03
N TRP A 51 -5.45 6.85 -8.81
CA TRP A 51 -4.82 7.92 -8.04
C TRP A 51 -4.59 7.47 -6.60
N GLU A 52 -3.55 8.02 -5.99
CA GLU A 52 -3.27 7.82 -4.58
C GLU A 52 -2.70 9.09 -3.96
N HIS A 53 -3.11 9.35 -2.72
CA HIS A 53 -2.62 10.41 -1.88
C HIS A 53 -2.25 9.85 -0.52
N ARG A 54 -1.01 10.10 -0.10
CA ARG A 54 -0.54 9.86 1.26
C ARG A 54 -0.29 11.16 1.98
N ASP A 55 -0.79 11.24 3.20
CA ASP A 55 -0.50 12.30 4.16
C ASP A 55 -0.21 11.68 5.54
N GLY A 56 1.07 11.61 5.90
CA GLY A 56 1.54 10.93 7.10
C GLY A 56 1.21 9.44 7.08
N ASP A 57 0.39 9.02 8.05
CA ASP A 57 -0.06 7.62 8.20
C ASP A 57 -1.33 7.30 7.41
N VAL A 58 -1.92 8.27 6.74
CA VAL A 58 -3.17 8.09 5.99
C VAL A 58 -2.87 7.98 4.51
N VAL A 59 -3.31 6.90 3.90
CA VAL A 59 -3.34 6.71 2.43
C VAL A 59 -4.79 6.66 1.98
N LYS A 60 -5.11 7.32 0.87
CA LYS A 60 -6.39 7.21 0.17
C LYS A 60 -6.12 7.09 -1.32
N GLY A 61 -6.92 6.30 -2.00
CA GLY A 61 -6.83 6.21 -3.44
C GLY A 61 -8.05 5.56 -4.07
N GLN A 62 -8.05 5.54 -5.38
CA GLN A 62 -9.02 4.80 -6.18
C GLN A 62 -8.30 4.18 -7.37
N TYR A 63 -8.77 3.03 -7.81
CA TYR A 63 -8.52 2.58 -9.18
C TYR A 63 -9.82 2.23 -9.90
N THR A 64 -9.80 2.38 -11.23
CA THR A 64 -10.84 1.92 -12.14
C THR A 64 -10.26 0.99 -13.19
N VAL A 65 -11.03 -0.01 -13.60
CA VAL A 65 -10.64 -0.93 -14.67
C VAL A 65 -11.88 -1.43 -15.42
N ASP A 66 -11.83 -1.34 -16.74
CA ASP A 66 -12.72 -2.10 -17.62
C ASP A 66 -12.18 -3.54 -17.70
N GLU A 67 -12.95 -4.51 -17.19
CA GLU A 67 -12.57 -5.91 -17.10
C GLU A 67 -12.86 -6.66 -18.40
N ALA A 68 -12.09 -7.70 -18.67
CA ALA A 68 -12.24 -8.52 -19.88
C ALA A 68 -13.60 -9.24 -19.99
N ASP A 69 -14.31 -9.44 -18.88
CA ASP A 69 -15.67 -10.01 -18.87
C ASP A 69 -16.77 -8.98 -19.19
N GLY A 70 -16.40 -7.74 -19.52
CA GLY A 70 -17.32 -6.64 -19.83
C GLY A 70 -17.85 -5.91 -18.60
N THR A 71 -17.33 -6.19 -17.40
CA THR A 71 -17.67 -5.42 -16.20
C THR A 71 -16.74 -4.24 -15.99
N HIS A 72 -17.25 -3.18 -15.34
CA HIS A 72 -16.47 -2.04 -14.89
C HIS A 72 -16.31 -2.10 -13.39
N ARG A 73 -15.07 -2.06 -12.90
CA ARG A 73 -14.74 -2.12 -11.48
C ARG A 73 -14.17 -0.79 -11.01
N VAL A 74 -14.72 -0.30 -9.90
CA VAL A 74 -14.19 0.85 -9.14
C VAL A 74 -13.82 0.35 -7.75
N VAL A 75 -12.62 0.66 -7.29
CA VAL A 75 -12.20 0.36 -5.92
C VAL A 75 -11.70 1.62 -5.26
N ASP A 76 -12.47 2.11 -4.31
CA ASP A 76 -12.05 3.14 -3.37
C ASP A 76 -11.33 2.47 -2.20
N TYR A 77 -10.14 2.96 -1.85
CA TYR A 77 -9.37 2.37 -0.77
C TYR A 77 -8.77 3.42 0.16
N SER A 78 -8.58 3.02 1.42
CA SER A 78 -7.89 3.80 2.44
C SER A 78 -7.04 2.92 3.34
N SER A 79 -5.99 3.48 3.92
CA SER A 79 -5.16 2.80 4.92
C SER A 79 -4.75 3.77 6.02
N ASP A 80 -4.85 3.34 7.28
CA ASP A 80 -4.33 4.07 8.44
C ASP A 80 -3.87 3.12 9.56
N HIS A 81 -3.20 3.66 10.59
CA HIS A 81 -2.62 2.87 11.69
C HIS A 81 -3.65 2.19 12.61
N LYS A 82 -4.93 2.62 12.57
CA LYS A 82 -5.99 2.09 13.45
C LYS A 82 -6.81 1.03 12.74
N GLY A 83 -7.25 1.35 11.53
CA GLY A 83 -8.17 0.56 10.73
C GLY A 83 -7.50 -0.34 9.70
N GLY A 84 -6.18 -0.20 9.49
CA GLY A 84 -5.45 -0.92 8.45
C GLY A 84 -5.99 -0.57 7.06
N PHE A 85 -5.71 -1.44 6.09
CA PHE A 85 -6.21 -1.30 4.73
C PHE A 85 -7.69 -1.67 4.64
N GLN A 86 -8.48 -0.81 3.99
CA GLN A 86 -9.91 -0.97 3.74
C GLN A 86 -10.20 -0.64 2.28
N ALA A 87 -11.04 -1.44 1.63
CA ALA A 87 -11.43 -1.23 0.25
C ALA A 87 -12.93 -1.42 0.08
N HIS A 88 -13.54 -0.53 -0.70
CA HIS A 88 -14.92 -0.62 -1.14
C HIS A 88 -14.93 -0.90 -2.65
N VAL A 89 -15.37 -2.11 -3.02
CA VAL A 89 -15.35 -2.58 -4.41
C VAL A 89 -16.75 -2.47 -5.00
N GLN A 90 -16.87 -1.72 -6.09
CA GLN A 90 -18.08 -1.60 -6.88
C GLN A 90 -17.83 -2.26 -8.23
N ARG A 91 -18.77 -3.09 -8.67
CA ARG A 91 -18.74 -3.69 -9.99
C ARG A 91 -20.05 -3.46 -10.70
N SER A 92 -19.98 -2.98 -11.93
CA SER A 92 -21.13 -2.70 -12.79
C SER A 92 -20.98 -3.39 -14.15
N GLY A 93 -22.08 -3.58 -14.87
CA GLY A 93 -22.09 -4.30 -16.15
C GLY A 93 -22.57 -5.75 -16.02
N HIS A 94 -22.44 -6.50 -17.13
CA HIS A 94 -22.84 -7.90 -17.20
C HIS A 94 -21.63 -8.76 -17.54
N ALA A 95 -21.24 -9.59 -16.60
CA ALA A 95 -20.09 -10.45 -16.75
C ALA A 95 -20.40 -11.56 -17.77
N HIS A 96 -19.63 -11.59 -18.86
CA HIS A 96 -19.68 -12.65 -19.85
C HIS A 96 -18.63 -13.69 -19.50
N HIS A 97 -19.08 -14.78 -18.87
CA HIS A 97 -18.25 -15.93 -18.60
C HIS A 97 -18.42 -16.93 -19.75
N PRO A 98 -17.34 -17.43 -20.37
CA PRO A 98 -17.48 -18.57 -21.26
C PRO A 98 -18.06 -19.73 -20.45
N HIS A 99 -19.25 -20.19 -20.84
CA HIS A 99 -19.71 -21.52 -20.44
C HIS A 99 -18.69 -22.48 -21.04
N GLY A 100 -17.85 -23.10 -20.19
CA GLY A 100 -16.88 -24.07 -20.66
C GLY A 100 -17.58 -25.08 -21.55
N GLU A 101 -17.08 -25.27 -22.77
CA GLU A 101 -17.56 -26.35 -23.61
C GLU A 101 -17.38 -27.64 -22.81
N SER A 102 -18.50 -28.26 -22.46
CA SER A 102 -18.52 -29.58 -21.89
C SER A 102 -17.85 -30.51 -22.89
N TYR A 103 -16.68 -31.06 -22.54
CA TYR A 103 -16.00 -32.12 -23.29
C TYR A 103 -16.81 -33.45 -23.34
N ALA A 104 -18.11 -33.43 -23.06
CA ALA A 104 -18.97 -34.61 -23.05
C ALA A 104 -19.39 -35.11 -24.45
N ASN A 105 -19.02 -34.42 -25.54
CA ASN A 105 -19.31 -34.85 -26.91
C ASN A 105 -18.05 -35.12 -27.74
N ILE A 106 -17.03 -35.77 -27.16
CA ILE A 106 -16.11 -36.55 -27.98
C ILE A 106 -16.83 -37.86 -28.28
N ASP A 107 -17.60 -37.88 -29.37
CA ASP A 107 -18.06 -39.13 -29.95
C ASP A 107 -16.84 -40.01 -30.20
N GLN A 108 -16.81 -41.16 -29.53
CA GLN A 108 -15.86 -42.24 -29.81
C GLN A 108 -16.16 -42.81 -31.21
N HIS A 109 -15.62 -42.16 -32.24
CA HIS A 109 -15.52 -42.77 -33.56
C HIS A 109 -14.33 -43.74 -33.54
N HIS A 110 -14.67 -45.01 -33.28
CA HIS A 110 -13.90 -46.19 -33.67
C HIS A 110 -13.91 -46.36 -35.19
#